data_AF-A0A521YEU3-F1
#
_entry.id   AF-A0A521YEU3-F1
#
_cell.length_a   1.000
_cell.length_b   1.000
_cell.length_c   1.000
_cell.angle_alpha   90.00
_cell.angle_beta   90.00
_cell.angle_gamma   90.00
#
_symmetry.space_group_name_H-M   'P 1'
#
loop_
_entity.id
_entity.type
_entity.pdbx_description
1 polymer ?
#
loop_
_entity_poly.entity_id
_entity_poly.type
_entity_poly.pdbx_seq_one_letter_code
_entity_poly.pdbx_strand_id
1 'polypeptide(L)'
;MDTQGYLASVQNTTLSGGSSEGSTSVNNTVTSQLTPGSITTGLTLYILPKILKENIYIQINADISTSNGFTNASSGTGPNSTSIQVPNVSQKHFSQRSMIKSGDTLILSGFRQVVNVARANQFLTSQALGGKGSSQITKETIILITPIVLNGSA
;
A
#
# COMPACT_ATOMS: atom_id res chain seq x y z
N MET A 1 6.78 -9.31 -4.58
CA MET A 1 6.98 -7.85 -4.53
C MET A 1 6.06 -7.26 -5.57
N ASP A 2 5.16 -6.37 -5.17
CA ASP A 2 4.20 -5.68 -6.06
C ASP A 2 4.61 -4.22 -6.20
N THR A 3 4.68 -3.71 -7.42
CA THR A 3 5.09 -2.32 -7.72
C THR A 3 3.97 -1.60 -8.44
N GLN A 4 3.52 -0.48 -7.88
CA GLN A 4 2.43 0.32 -8.42
C GLN A 4 2.91 1.75 -8.68
N GLY A 5 2.61 2.28 -9.87
CA GLY A 5 2.88 3.67 -10.25
C GLY A 5 1.75 4.61 -9.81
N TYR A 6 2.10 5.86 -9.53
CA TYR A 6 1.14 6.91 -9.15
C TYR A 6 1.59 8.29 -9.60
N LEU A 7 0.65 9.25 -9.65
CA LEU A 7 0.97 10.65 -9.94
C LEU A 7 1.45 11.37 -8.68
N ALA A 8 2.75 11.63 -8.56
CA ALA A 8 3.35 12.18 -7.35
C ALA A 8 3.23 13.70 -7.25
N SER A 9 3.33 14.42 -8.37
CA SER A 9 3.24 15.88 -8.39
C SER A 9 2.68 16.42 -9.70
N VAL A 10 2.01 17.57 -9.61
CA VAL A 10 1.52 18.37 -10.74
C VAL A 10 2.00 19.81 -10.52
N GLN A 11 2.77 20.33 -11.46
CA GLN A 11 3.23 21.72 -11.46
C GLN A 11 2.55 22.49 -12.59
N ASN A 12 1.78 23.52 -12.24
CA ASN A 12 1.18 24.42 -13.22
C ASN A 12 2.02 25.69 -13.33
N THR A 13 2.19 26.18 -14.55
CA THR A 13 2.80 27.48 -14.84
C THR A 13 1.85 28.27 -15.73
N THR A 14 1.52 29.48 -15.32
CA THR A 14 0.64 30.39 -16.05
C THR A 14 1.48 31.49 -16.68
N LEU A 15 1.45 31.58 -18.01
CA LEU A 15 1.99 32.74 -18.74
C LEU A 15 0.84 33.65 -19.11
N SER A 16 0.85 34.88 -18.58
CA SER A 16 -0.10 35.92 -18.96
C SER A 16 0.44 36.63 -20.21
N GLY A 17 -0.30 36.55 -21.32
CA GLY A 17 0.01 37.29 -22.54
C GLY A 17 -0.27 38.78 -22.34
N GLY A 18 0.73 39.64 -22.56
CA GLY A 18 0.59 41.09 -22.43
C GLY A 18 -0.49 41.65 -23.36
N SER A 19 -1.34 42.52 -22.82
CA SER A 19 -2.38 43.23 -23.58
C SER A 19 -1.74 44.30 -24.48
N SER A 20 -1.95 44.23 -25.79
CA SER A 20 -1.87 45.42 -26.64
C SER A 20 -3.10 46.29 -26.39
N GLU A 21 -2.88 47.59 -26.22
CA GLU A 21 -3.92 48.60 -25.98
C GLU A 21 -5.07 48.45 -27.00
N GLY A 22 -6.25 48.06 -26.52
CA GLY A 22 -7.49 48.04 -27.31
C GLY A 22 -8.26 46.71 -27.42
N SER A 23 -7.77 45.59 -26.87
CA SER A 23 -8.53 44.32 -26.85
C SER A 23 -8.52 43.65 -25.47
N THR A 24 -9.69 43.38 -24.90
CA THR A 24 -9.89 42.88 -23.52
C THR A 24 -9.75 41.36 -23.37
N SER A 25 -9.13 40.66 -24.33
CA SER A 25 -8.92 39.20 -24.25
C SER A 25 -7.49 38.89 -23.79
N VAL A 26 -7.32 38.62 -22.49
CA VAL A 26 -6.09 38.06 -21.95
C VAL A 26 -6.08 36.56 -22.24
N ASN A 27 -5.31 36.12 -23.24
CA ASN A 27 -5.05 34.70 -23.48
C ASN A 27 -4.03 34.20 -22.46
N ASN A 28 -4.52 33.61 -21.37
CA ASN A 28 -3.68 33.01 -20.33
C ASN A 28 -3.31 31.59 -20.76
N THR A 29 -2.03 31.33 -21.07
CA THR A 29 -1.56 29.98 -21.40
C THR A 29 -1.18 29.26 -20.12
N VAL A 30 -1.80 28.10 -19.85
CA VAL A 30 -1.48 27.24 -18.70
C VAL A 30 -0.76 26.00 -19.21
N THR A 31 0.46 25.76 -18.73
CA THR A 31 1.20 24.52 -18.98
C THR A 31 1.29 23.71 -17.69
N SER A 32 0.98 22.41 -17.75
CA SER A 32 1.06 21.49 -16.62
C SER A 32 2.16 20.45 -16.85
N GLN A 33 3.05 20.30 -15.87
CA GLN A 33 4.05 19.24 -15.81
C GLN A 33 3.61 18.17 -14.81
N LEU A 34 3.64 16.90 -15.23
CA LEU A 34 3.25 15.74 -14.42
C LEU A 34 4.48 14.93 -14.04
N THR A 35 4.68 14.65 -12.74
CA THR A 35 5.78 13.84 -12.25
C THR A 35 5.26 12.51 -11.70
N PRO A 36 5.57 11.36 -12.33
CA PRO A 36 5.18 10.05 -11.81
C PRO A 36 6.08 9.61 -10.64
N GLY A 37 5.52 8.76 -9.77
CA GLY A 37 6.23 8.04 -8.72
C GLY A 37 5.87 6.56 -8.74
N SER A 38 6.62 5.74 -7.99
CA SER A 38 6.34 4.31 -7.84
C SER A 38 6.57 3.85 -6.41
N ILE A 39 5.73 2.93 -5.93
CA ILE A 39 5.88 2.29 -4.63
C ILE A 39 5.97 0.77 -4.81
N THR A 40 6.91 0.15 -4.11
CA THR A 40 7.06 -1.31 -4.07
C THR A 40 6.69 -1.83 -2.69
N THR A 41 5.81 -2.81 -2.64
CA THR A 41 5.34 -3.47 -1.41
C THR A 41 5.57 -4.98 -1.47
N GLY A 42 5.66 -5.63 -0.32
CA GLY A 42 5.86 -7.06 -0.18
C GLY A 42 6.50 -7.46 1.15
N LEU A 43 7.13 -8.63 1.18
CA LEU A 43 7.73 -9.24 2.37
C LEU A 43 9.26 -9.23 2.27
N THR A 44 9.92 -8.57 3.22
CA THR A 44 11.37 -8.65 3.43
C THR A 44 11.65 -9.44 4.69
N LEU A 45 12.52 -10.45 4.62
CA LEU A 45 12.78 -11.39 5.71
C LEU A 45 14.28 -11.50 5.98
N TYR A 46 14.67 -11.28 7.24
CA TYR A 46 16.02 -11.47 7.75
C TYR A 46 16.01 -12.61 8.76
N ILE A 47 16.81 -13.64 8.49
CA ILE A 47 16.91 -14.83 9.35
C ILE A 47 18.35 -14.98 9.79
N LEU A 48 18.56 -15.11 11.10
CA LEU A 48 19.82 -15.50 11.69
C LEU A 48 19.64 -16.88 12.35
N PRO A 49 20.10 -17.97 11.71
CA PRO A 49 20.07 -19.29 12.30
C PRO A 49 21.34 -19.58 13.11
N LYS A 50 21.18 -20.35 14.19
CA LYS A 50 22.25 -20.97 14.97
C LYS A 50 21.90 -22.43 15.20
N ILE A 51 22.67 -23.32 14.59
CA ILE A 51 22.46 -24.77 14.67
C ILE A 51 23.27 -25.32 15.83
N LEU A 52 22.62 -26.09 16.71
CA LEU A 52 23.25 -26.80 17.82
C LEU A 52 22.70 -28.23 17.86
N LYS A 53 23.47 -29.17 17.29
CA LYS A 53 23.02 -30.56 17.08
C LYS A 53 21.71 -30.58 16.28
N GLU A 54 20.63 -31.10 16.86
CA GLU A 54 19.29 -31.19 16.25
C GLU A 54 18.45 -29.93 16.43
N ASN A 55 18.89 -29.01 17.30
CA ASN A 55 18.14 -27.82 17.64
C ASN A 55 18.64 -26.63 16.83
N ILE A 56 17.70 -25.90 16.23
CA ILE A 56 17.96 -24.71 15.43
C ILE A 56 17.35 -23.53 16.18
N TYR A 57 18.22 -22.66 16.68
CA TYR A 57 17.80 -21.37 17.21
C TYR A 57 17.72 -20.40 16.06
N ILE A 58 16.57 -19.78 15.86
CA ILE A 58 16.37 -18.81 14.78
C ILE A 58 15.91 -17.48 15.37
N GLN A 59 16.57 -16.42 14.93
CA GLN A 59 16.07 -15.06 15.08
C GLN A 59 15.55 -14.61 13.73
N ILE A 60 14.28 -14.23 13.69
CA ILE A 60 13.59 -13.82 12.48
C ILE A 60 13.13 -12.40 12.67
N ASN A 61 13.51 -11.54 11.73
CA ASN A 61 12.93 -10.21 11.58
C ASN A 61 12.27 -10.14 10.22
N ALA A 62 11.03 -9.69 10.12
CA ALA A 62 10.47 -9.40 8.82
C ALA A 62 9.56 -8.19 8.79
N ASP A 63 9.56 -7.61 7.61
CA ASP A 63 8.86 -6.39 7.25
C ASP A 63 7.88 -6.75 6.16
N ILE A 64 6.59 -6.62 6.47
CA ILE A 64 5.50 -6.88 5.54
C ILE A 64 4.89 -5.54 5.18
N SER A 65 4.83 -5.24 3.89
CA SER A 65 4.19 -4.06 3.36
C SER A 65 3.10 -4.46 2.37
N THR A 66 1.95 -3.81 2.45
CA THR A 66 0.82 -4.01 1.53
C THR A 66 0.27 -2.67 1.08
N SER A 67 0.12 -2.50 -0.24
CA SER A 67 -0.59 -1.34 -0.81
C SER A 67 -2.10 -1.46 -0.55
N ASN A 68 -2.67 -0.44 0.09
CA ASN A 68 -4.11 -0.26 0.28
C ASN A 68 -4.73 0.58 -0.84
N GLY A 69 -3.97 0.88 -1.89
CA GLY A 69 -4.35 1.75 -3.00
C GLY A 69 -3.88 3.19 -2.83
N PHE A 70 -4.48 4.09 -3.61
CA PHE A 70 -4.11 5.50 -3.66
C PHE A 70 -5.29 6.38 -3.24
N THR A 71 -5.01 7.43 -2.48
CA THR A 71 -5.96 8.49 -2.17
C THR A 71 -5.60 9.73 -2.97
N ASN A 72 -6.59 10.41 -3.55
CA ASN A 72 -6.35 11.65 -4.26
C ASN A 72 -6.28 12.81 -3.25
N ALA A 73 -5.23 13.63 -3.34
CA ALA A 73 -5.14 14.91 -2.65
C ALA A 73 -5.27 16.03 -3.69
N SER A 74 -6.05 17.07 -3.40
CA SER A 74 -6.32 18.18 -4.33
C SER A 74 -5.90 19.53 -3.75
N SER A 75 -5.36 20.41 -4.57
CA SER A 75 -5.11 21.81 -4.20
C SER A 75 -6.37 22.66 -4.46
N GLY A 76 -7.24 22.77 -3.47
CA GLY A 76 -8.42 23.66 -3.51
C GLY A 76 -9.63 23.14 -4.30
N THR A 77 -10.63 24.01 -4.46
CA THR A 77 -11.90 23.75 -5.14
C THR A 77 -12.06 24.69 -6.36
N GLY A 78 -12.43 24.15 -7.52
CA GLY A 78 -12.71 24.92 -8.74
C GLY A 78 -11.99 24.40 -10.00
N PRO A 79 -12.17 25.05 -11.16
CA PRO A 79 -11.66 24.58 -12.46
C PRO A 79 -10.13 24.55 -12.58
N ASN A 80 -9.41 25.14 -11.62
CA ASN A 80 -7.94 25.15 -11.56
C ASN A 80 -7.37 24.20 -10.48
N SER A 81 -8.19 23.31 -9.90
CA SER A 81 -7.71 22.35 -8.90
C SER A 81 -6.79 21.32 -9.53
N THR A 82 -5.57 21.17 -9.01
CA THR A 82 -4.68 20.05 -9.36
C THR A 82 -4.85 18.94 -8.34
N SER A 83 -4.71 17.69 -8.78
CA SER A 83 -4.78 16.54 -7.89
C SER A 83 -3.58 15.61 -8.08
N ILE A 84 -3.05 15.13 -6.96
CA ILE A 84 -1.99 14.13 -6.87
C ILE A 84 -2.54 12.85 -6.24
N GLN A 85 -1.84 11.74 -6.45
CA GLN A 85 -2.13 10.47 -5.82
C GLN A 85 -1.16 10.23 -4.66
N VAL A 86 -1.70 9.84 -3.50
CA VAL A 86 -0.94 9.53 -2.31
C VAL A 86 -1.07 8.03 -2.02
N PRO A 87 0.02 7.25 -2.04
CA PRO A 87 -0.03 5.82 -1.73
C PRO A 87 -0.39 5.60 -0.26
N ASN A 88 -1.35 4.72 0.00
CA ASN A 88 -1.65 4.24 1.33
C ASN A 88 -1.01 2.86 1.50
N VAL A 89 0.01 2.76 2.35
CA VAL A 89 0.73 1.50 2.60
C VAL A 89 0.59 1.13 4.07
N SER A 90 0.13 -0.09 4.33
CA SER A 90 0.24 -0.68 5.67
C SER A 90 1.54 -1.44 5.78
N GLN A 91 2.28 -1.17 6.84
CA GLN A 91 3.53 -1.85 7.17
C GLN A 91 3.39 -2.56 8.51
N LYS A 92 4.00 -3.74 8.62
CA LYS A 92 4.10 -4.48 9.87
C LYS A 92 5.50 -5.05 10.00
N HIS A 93 6.06 -4.86 11.19
CA HIS A 93 7.36 -5.36 11.59
C HIS A 93 7.16 -6.46 12.61
N PHE A 94 7.88 -7.57 12.47
CA PHE A 94 7.94 -8.61 13.50
C PHE A 94 9.37 -9.03 13.78
N SER A 95 9.68 -9.29 15.04
CA SER A 95 10.94 -9.83 15.49
C SER A 95 10.66 -10.96 16.48
N GLN A 96 11.01 -12.19 16.12
CA GLN A 96 10.80 -13.35 16.98
C GLN A 96 12.06 -14.18 17.07
N ARG A 97 12.33 -14.68 18.27
CA ARG A 97 13.35 -15.68 18.54
C ARG A 97 12.67 -16.97 18.93
N SER A 98 13.04 -18.06 18.28
CA SER A 98 12.45 -19.37 18.54
C SER A 98 13.52 -20.45 18.44
N MET A 99 13.26 -21.56 19.12
CA MET A 99 14.01 -22.80 19.01
C MET A 99 13.10 -23.81 18.32
N ILE A 100 13.59 -24.40 17.24
CA ILE A 100 12.85 -25.36 16.44
C ILE A 100 13.79 -26.50 16.05
N LYS A 101 13.27 -27.73 15.96
CA LYS A 101 14.06 -28.85 15.44
C LYS A 101 14.11 -28.80 13.92
N SER A 102 15.13 -29.42 13.34
CA SER A 102 15.19 -29.60 11.89
C SER A 102 13.97 -30.37 11.40
N GLY A 103 13.25 -29.84 10.41
CA GLY A 103 12.07 -30.45 9.82
C GLY A 103 10.74 -30.06 10.49
N ASP A 104 10.75 -29.51 11.70
CA ASP A 104 9.53 -28.99 12.33
C ASP A 104 9.12 -27.66 11.70
N THR A 105 7.84 -27.29 11.79
CA THR A 105 7.33 -26.02 11.25
C THR A 105 6.93 -25.07 12.38
N LEU A 106 7.51 -23.87 12.36
CA LEU A 106 7.15 -22.79 13.27
C LEU A 106 6.08 -21.90 12.63
N ILE A 107 5.00 -21.67 13.38
CA ILE A 107 3.98 -20.67 13.07
C ILE A 107 4.37 -19.38 13.78
N LEU A 108 4.76 -18.35 13.04
CA LEU A 108 5.21 -17.09 13.63
C LEU A 108 4.07 -16.13 13.95
N SER A 109 3.07 -16.05 13.06
CA SER A 109 1.90 -15.20 13.26
C SER A 109 0.85 -15.42 12.18
N GLY A 110 -0.43 -15.27 12.54
CA GLY A 110 -1.56 -15.11 11.64
C GLY A 110 -2.08 -13.67 11.73
N PHE A 111 -2.12 -12.95 10.61
CA PHE A 111 -2.55 -11.56 10.53
C PHE A 111 -3.94 -11.48 9.95
N ARG A 112 -4.97 -11.17 10.75
CA ARG A 112 -6.34 -10.92 10.25
C ARG A 112 -6.60 -9.41 10.16
N GLN A 113 -6.75 -8.89 8.94
CA GLN A 113 -7.25 -7.55 8.66
C GLN A 113 -8.72 -7.65 8.24
N VAL A 114 -9.62 -7.08 9.05
CA VAL A 114 -11.05 -6.99 8.72
C VAL A 114 -11.34 -5.59 8.19
N VAL A 115 -11.67 -5.49 6.90
CA VAL A 115 -12.14 -4.25 6.27
C VAL A 115 -13.64 -4.33 6.13
N ASN A 116 -14.35 -3.50 6.89
CA ASN A 116 -15.80 -3.36 6.77
C ASN A 116 -16.10 -2.21 5.80
N VAL A 117 -16.68 -2.51 4.65
CA VAL A 117 -17.17 -1.51 3.71
C VAL A 117 -18.69 -1.51 3.77
N ALA A 118 -19.25 -0.58 4.54
CA ALA A 118 -20.70 -0.31 4.51
C ALA A 118 -20.99 0.64 3.36
N ARG A 119 -21.55 0.13 2.25
CA ARG A 119 -22.02 0.97 1.15
C ARG A 119 -23.52 1.23 1.35
N ALA A 120 -23.86 2.43 1.82
CA ALA A 120 -25.24 2.90 1.80
C ALA A 120 -25.53 3.57 0.45
N ASN A 121 -25.95 2.78 -0.55
CA ASN A 121 -26.49 3.36 -1.79
C ASN A 121 -27.94 3.79 -1.53
N GLN A 122 -28.13 5.05 -1.10
CA GLN A 122 -29.44 5.67 -0.99
C GLN A 122 -29.78 6.36 -2.32
N PHE A 123 -30.42 5.65 -3.25
CA PHE A 123 -30.98 6.29 -4.45
C PHE A 123 -32.33 6.96 -4.16
N LEU A 124 -33.04 6.53 -3.10
CA LEU A 124 -34.26 7.15 -2.59
C LEU A 124 -34.31 6.98 -1.06
N THR A 125 -34.91 7.94 -0.36
CA THR A 125 -34.98 8.07 1.10
C THR A 125 -35.72 6.93 1.84
N SER A 126 -36.17 5.88 1.16
CA SER A 126 -36.88 4.75 1.76
C SER A 126 -35.96 3.57 2.07
N GLN A 127 -35.65 3.33 3.35
CA GLN A 127 -35.07 2.06 3.82
C GLN A 127 -35.98 0.84 3.57
N ALA A 128 -37.24 1.05 3.18
CA ALA A 128 -38.25 0.03 2.93
C ALA A 128 -38.05 -0.81 1.66
N LEU A 129 -37.21 -0.37 0.70
CA LEU A 129 -36.97 -1.09 -0.57
C LEU A 129 -35.69 -1.95 -0.56
N GLY A 130 -35.21 -2.37 0.61
CA GLY A 130 -34.35 -3.56 0.72
C GLY A 130 -32.93 -3.44 0.15
N GLY A 131 -32.19 -2.37 0.47
CA GLY A 131 -30.79 -2.22 0.04
C GLY A 131 -29.80 -1.95 1.17
N LYS A 132 -29.45 -2.96 1.97
CA LYS A 132 -28.28 -2.90 2.87
C LYS A 132 -27.19 -3.84 2.36
N GLY A 133 -26.31 -3.33 1.49
CA GLY A 133 -25.11 -4.04 1.06
C GLY A 133 -23.95 -3.81 2.03
N SER A 134 -23.78 -4.69 3.01
CA SER A 134 -22.56 -4.73 3.83
C SER A 134 -21.57 -5.68 3.17
N SER A 135 -20.37 -5.20 2.85
CA SER A 135 -19.29 -6.04 2.33
C SER A 135 -18.15 -6.05 3.34
N GLN A 136 -17.90 -7.21 3.93
CA GLN A 136 -16.79 -7.44 4.84
C GLN A 136 -15.70 -8.19 4.10
N ILE A 137 -14.54 -7.55 3.91
CA ILE A 137 -13.36 -8.16 3.31
C ILE A 137 -12.38 -8.48 4.42
N THR A 138 -12.16 -9.76 4.70
CA THR A 138 -11.16 -10.23 5.65
C THR A 138 -9.92 -10.70 4.89
N LYS A 139 -8.76 -10.08 5.13
CA LYS A 139 -7.46 -10.53 4.62
C LYS A 139 -6.70 -11.21 5.75
N GLU A 140 -6.38 -12.49 5.57
CA GLU A 140 -5.55 -13.26 6.51
C GLU A 140 -4.20 -13.62 5.89
N THR A 141 -3.09 -13.26 6.56
CA THR A 141 -1.73 -13.63 6.14
C THR A 141 -1.05 -14.43 7.23
N ILE A 142 -0.61 -15.66 6.92
CA ILE A 142 0.06 -16.56 7.87
C ILE A 142 1.48 -16.81 7.40
N ILE A 143 2.45 -16.79 8.32
CA ILE A 143 3.85 -17.11 8.03
C ILE A 143 4.25 -18.41 8.72
N LEU A 144 4.69 -19.37 7.89
CA LEU A 144 5.15 -20.70 8.27
C LEU A 144 6.61 -20.83 7.88
N ILE A 145 7.45 -21.32 8.79
CA ILE A 145 8.87 -21.54 8.52
C ILE A 145 9.25 -22.95 8.94
N THR A 146 9.84 -23.69 8.00
CA THR A 146 10.32 -25.07 8.19
C THR A 146 11.82 -25.11 7.85
N PRO A 147 12.71 -24.98 8.84
CA PRO A 147 14.13 -25.07 8.61
C PRO A 147 14.56 -26.53 8.42
N ILE A 148 15.44 -26.76 7.46
CA ILE A 148 16.05 -28.06 7.20
C ILE A 148 17.58 -27.92 7.32
N VAL A 149 18.22 -28.81 8.08
CA VAL A 149 19.68 -28.94 8.10
C VAL A 149 20.09 -29.89 6.98
N LEU A 150 20.88 -29.40 6.04
CA LEU A 150 21.47 -30.22 4.98
C LEU A 150 22.80 -30.77 5.46
N ASN A 151 22.95 -32.08 5.44
CA ASN A 151 24.24 -32.73 5.64
C ASN A 151 24.94 -32.81 4.28
N GLY A 152 26.17 -32.29 4.17
CA GLY A 152 26.95 -32.41 2.95
C GLY A 152 27.22 -33.88 2.64
N SER A 153 26.94 -34.30 1.40
CA SER A 153 27.41 -35.59 0.88
C SER A 153 28.92 -35.52 0.76
N ALA A 154 29.62 -36.30 1.59
CA ALA A 154 31.06 -36.55 1.49
C ALA A 154 31.35 -37.57 0.38
#